data_AF-A0A434MLZ7-F1
#
_entry.id   AF-A0A434MLZ7-F1
#
_cell.length_a   1.000
_cell.length_b   1.000
_cell.length_c   1.000
_cell.angle_alpha   90.00
_cell.angle_beta   90.00
_cell.angle_gamma   90.00
#
_symmetry.space_group_name_H-M   'P 1'
#
loop_
_entity.id
_entity.type
_entity.pdbx_description
1 polymer ?
#
loop_
_entity_poly.entity_id
_entity_poly.type
_entity_poly.pdbx_seq_one_letter_code
_entity_poly.pdbx_strand_id
1 'polypeptide(L)'
;LEAGNIHVGPSDHVPWLTDRKWAYIRVEGTTFGGVPLNAELKLEVWDSPNSAGVVIDAVRCAKLALDRGVAGALTGPCSYFMKSPPEQFTDAEARLRTLSFIAGRDEPMLDAAE
;
A
#
# COMPACT_ATOMS: atom_id res chain seq x y z
N LEU A 1 -15.87 16.01 1.88
CA LEU A 1 -17.06 15.12 1.90
C LEU A 1 -17.71 15.29 3.26
N GLU A 2 -19.04 15.39 3.30
CA GLU A 2 -19.75 15.45 4.58
C GLU A 2 -19.60 14.13 5.33
N ALA A 3 -19.66 14.20 6.67
CA ALA A 3 -19.64 13.02 7.50
C ALA A 3 -20.84 12.11 7.15
N GLY A 4 -20.58 10.82 6.91
CA GLY A 4 -21.61 9.85 6.50
C GLY A 4 -21.59 9.47 5.01
N ASN A 5 -20.86 10.21 4.16
CA ASN A 5 -20.74 9.88 2.73
C ASN A 5 -19.72 8.78 2.42
N ILE A 6 -19.03 8.26 3.44
CA ILE A 6 -18.03 7.19 3.29
C ILE A 6 -18.35 6.10 4.32
N HIS A 7 -18.49 4.87 3.84
CA HIS A 7 -18.59 3.68 4.67
C HIS A 7 -17.51 2.68 4.25
N VAL A 8 -16.66 2.28 5.20
CA VAL A 8 -15.60 1.29 4.98
C VAL A 8 -15.40 0.49 6.26
N GLY A 9 -15.29 -0.83 6.12
CA GLY A 9 -15.05 -1.73 7.25
C GLY A 9 -15.31 -3.18 6.90
N PRO A 10 -14.99 -4.12 7.81
CA PRO A 10 -15.45 -5.49 7.70
C PRO A 10 -16.98 -5.53 7.74
N SER A 11 -17.61 -6.18 6.75
CA SER A 11 -19.07 -6.29 6.68
C SER A 11 -19.59 -7.52 7.43
N ASP A 12 -19.06 -8.71 7.12
CA ASP A 12 -19.50 -9.98 7.72
C ASP A 12 -18.42 -11.06 7.59
N HIS A 13 -18.56 -12.15 8.36
CA HIS A 13 -17.73 -13.35 8.26
C HIS A 13 -18.51 -14.49 7.60
N VAL A 14 -17.99 -14.98 6.46
CA VAL A 14 -18.61 -16.04 5.67
C VAL A 14 -17.71 -17.29 5.68
N PRO A 15 -18.06 -18.37 6.41
CA PRO A 15 -17.13 -19.47 6.70
C PRO A 15 -16.55 -20.18 5.47
N TRP A 16 -17.33 -20.33 4.39
CA TRP A 16 -16.89 -21.02 3.17
C TRP A 16 -16.03 -20.17 2.24
N LEU A 17 -15.82 -18.88 2.56
CA LEU A 17 -14.84 -18.08 1.81
C LEU A 17 -13.39 -18.48 2.15
N THR A 18 -13.18 -19.11 3.31
CA THR A 18 -11.86 -19.51 3.82
C THR A 18 -10.88 -18.31 3.85
N ASP A 19 -9.82 -18.31 3.05
CA ASP A 19 -8.85 -17.21 2.96
C ASP A 19 -9.21 -16.18 1.86
N ARG A 20 -10.30 -16.41 1.11
CA ARG A 20 -10.76 -15.42 0.14
C ARG A 20 -11.40 -14.23 0.84
N LYS A 21 -11.08 -13.05 0.33
CA LYS A 21 -11.72 -11.79 0.71
C LYS A 21 -12.50 -11.26 -0.48
N TRP A 22 -13.77 -10.94 -0.25
CA TRP A 22 -14.62 -10.25 -1.20
C TRP A 22 -14.83 -8.81 -0.72
N ALA A 23 -14.64 -7.86 -1.62
CA ALA A 23 -14.97 -6.46 -1.40
C ALA A 23 -15.96 -5.99 -2.46
N TYR A 24 -17.09 -5.48 -2.01
CA TYR A 24 -18.08 -4.79 -2.85
C TYR A 24 -17.87 -3.29 -2.67
N ILE A 25 -17.52 -2.60 -3.76
CA ILE A 25 -17.14 -1.20 -3.76
C ILE A 25 -18.11 -0.46 -4.66
N ARG A 26 -18.74 0.60 -4.14
CA ARG A 26 -19.57 1.53 -4.89
C ARG A 26 -19.03 2.93 -4.74
N VAL A 27 -18.92 3.64 -5.86
CA VAL A 27 -18.50 5.05 -5.92
C VAL A 27 -19.54 5.82 -6.70
N GLU A 28 -20.04 6.89 -6.10
CA GLU A 28 -20.97 7.83 -6.72
C GLU A 28 -20.31 9.19 -6.85
N GLY A 29 -20.53 9.85 -7.97
CA GLY A 29 -19.99 11.16 -8.25
C GLY A 29 -20.74 11.87 -9.36
N THR A 30 -20.13 12.92 -9.89
CA THR A 30 -20.70 13.72 -10.98
C THR A 30 -19.64 14.00 -12.04
N THR A 31 -20.05 14.07 -13.30
CA THR A 31 -19.20 14.43 -14.44
C THR A 31 -19.49 15.86 -14.91
N PHE A 32 -18.97 16.22 -16.09
CA PHE A 32 -19.22 17.52 -16.70
C PHE A 32 -20.72 17.86 -16.73
N GLY A 33 -21.06 19.09 -16.36
CA GLY A 33 -22.45 19.54 -16.27
C GLY A 33 -23.22 19.00 -15.05
N GLY A 34 -22.54 18.42 -14.06
CA GLY A 34 -23.18 17.89 -12.85
C GLY A 34 -23.97 16.58 -13.10
N VAL A 35 -23.72 15.92 -14.23
CA VAL A 35 -24.42 14.68 -14.58
C VAL A 35 -23.97 13.55 -13.64
N PRO A 36 -24.90 12.86 -12.96
CA PRO A 36 -24.56 11.77 -12.05
C PRO A 36 -23.78 10.65 -12.73
N LEU A 37 -22.79 10.11 -12.02
CA LEU A 37 -21.99 8.97 -12.44
C LEU A 37 -21.86 7.98 -11.29
N ASN A 38 -22.08 6.70 -11.59
CA ASN A 38 -21.98 5.61 -10.64
C ASN A 38 -21.00 4.56 -11.16
N ALA A 39 -20.18 4.02 -10.27
CA ALA A 39 -19.32 2.88 -10.54
C ALA A 39 -19.48 1.84 -9.42
N GLU A 40 -19.62 0.57 -9.81
CA GLU A 40 -19.66 -0.57 -8.89
C GLU A 40 -18.62 -1.59 -9.30
N LEU A 41 -17.97 -2.19 -8.30
CA LEU A 41 -16.92 -3.18 -8.47
C LEU A 41 -17.09 -4.28 -7.41
N LYS A 42 -16.94 -5.53 -7.83
CA LYS A 42 -16.66 -6.65 -6.94
C LYS A 42 -15.21 -7.07 -7.11
N LEU A 43 -14.45 -7.05 -6.02
CA LEU A 43 -13.07 -7.55 -5.98
C LEU A 43 -13.04 -8.86 -5.19
N GLU A 44 -12.51 -9.91 -5.82
CA GLU A 44 -12.25 -11.19 -5.17
C GLU A 44 -10.74 -11.45 -5.15
N VAL A 45 -10.20 -11.73 -3.96
CA VAL A 45 -8.78 -12.02 -3.77
C VAL A 45 -8.59 -13.14 -2.76
N TRP A 46 -7.41 -13.74 -2.76
CA TRP A 46 -6.91 -14.55 -1.63
C TRP A 46 -6.09 -13.63 -0.72
N ASP A 47 -6.49 -13.47 0.54
CA ASP A 47 -5.95 -12.44 1.42
C ASP A 47 -4.52 -12.74 1.86
N SER A 48 -4.22 -13.98 2.23
CA SER A 48 -2.87 -14.34 2.68
C SER A 48 -1.83 -14.25 1.55
N PRO A 49 -2.03 -14.86 0.37
CA PRO A 49 -1.10 -14.74 -0.75
C PRO A 49 -0.90 -13.30 -1.25
N ASN A 50 -1.91 -12.43 -1.13
CA ASN A 50 -1.81 -11.02 -1.54
C ASN A 50 -0.68 -10.26 -0.83
N SER A 51 -0.32 -10.66 0.40
CA SER A 51 0.77 -10.05 1.17
C SER A 51 2.07 -10.84 1.13
N ALA A 52 2.04 -12.12 0.76
CA ALA A 52 3.20 -13.00 0.79
C ALA A 52 4.38 -12.45 -0.05
N GLY A 53 4.10 -11.92 -1.25
CA GLY A 53 5.11 -11.30 -2.10
C GLY A 53 5.76 -10.07 -1.45
N VAL A 54 4.96 -9.22 -0.82
CA VAL A 54 5.43 -8.03 -0.09
C VAL A 54 6.32 -8.44 1.09
N VAL A 55 5.91 -9.46 1.85
CA VAL A 55 6.66 -9.96 3.01
C VAL A 55 8.01 -10.56 2.61
N ILE A 56 8.06 -11.29 1.48
CA ILE A 56 9.33 -11.85 0.96
C ILE A 56 10.35 -10.73 0.73
N ASP A 57 9.95 -9.65 0.07
CA ASP A 57 10.86 -8.54 -0.21
C ASP A 57 11.22 -7.73 1.05
N ALA A 58 10.28 -7.56 1.97
CA ALA A 58 10.55 -6.92 3.26
C ALA A 58 11.60 -7.69 4.08
N VAL A 59 11.48 -9.02 4.17
CA VAL A 59 12.47 -9.88 4.88
C VAL A 59 13.84 -9.81 4.21
N ARG A 60 13.89 -9.79 2.88
CA ARG A 60 15.15 -9.64 2.13
C ARG A 60 15.82 -8.30 2.40
N CYS A 61 15.05 -7.22 2.48
CA CYS A 61 15.56 -5.90 2.86
C CYS A 61 16.08 -5.87 4.30
N ALA A 62 15.39 -6.52 5.23
CA ALA A 62 15.85 -6.65 6.62
C ALA A 62 17.17 -7.44 6.71
N LYS A 63 17.30 -8.53 5.94
CA LYS A 63 18.55 -9.30 5.86
C LYS A 63 19.69 -8.46 5.28
N LEU A 64 19.40 -7.67 4.24
CA LEU A 64 20.39 -6.77 3.64
C LEU A 64 20.86 -5.68 4.60
N ALA A 65 19.95 -5.12 5.42
CA ALA A 65 20.31 -4.17 6.47
C ALA A 65 21.22 -4.81 7.52
N LEU A 66 20.88 -6.03 7.96
CA LEU A 66 21.69 -6.81 8.90
C LEU A 66 23.12 -7.02 8.37
N ASP A 67 23.24 -7.41 7.10
CA ASP A 67 24.54 -7.65 6.45
C ASP A 67 25.39 -6.37 6.33
N ARG A 68 24.74 -5.20 6.29
CA ARG A 68 25.39 -3.88 6.23
C ARG A 68 25.59 -3.24 7.60
N GLY A 69 25.19 -3.90 8.69
CA GLY A 69 25.22 -3.32 10.04
C GLY A 69 24.29 -2.12 10.23
N VAL A 70 23.26 -1.98 9.39
CA VAL A 70 22.27 -0.90 9.49
C VAL A 70 21.20 -1.30 10.50
N ALA A 71 20.97 -0.44 11.48
CA ALA A 71 19.94 -0.62 12.51
C ALA A 71 18.85 0.46 12.40
N GLY A 72 17.73 0.23 13.08
CA GLY A 72 16.57 1.12 13.04
C GLY A 72 15.61 0.81 11.88
N ALA A 73 14.65 1.70 11.68
CA ALA A 73 13.66 1.53 10.63
C ALA A 73 14.28 1.82 9.26
N LEU A 74 13.98 0.97 8.27
CA LEU A 74 14.43 1.16 6.89
C LEU A 74 13.42 2.05 6.17
N THR A 75 13.53 3.38 6.33
CA THR A 75 12.54 4.36 5.84
C THR A 75 12.05 4.10 4.42
N GLY A 76 12.97 3.90 3.45
CA GLY A 76 12.65 3.50 2.09
C GLY A 76 11.78 2.22 2.02
N PRO A 77 12.32 1.03 2.35
CA PRO A 77 11.56 -0.22 2.35
C PRO A 77 10.26 -0.17 3.17
N CYS A 78 10.25 0.43 4.35
CA CYS A 78 9.06 0.55 5.20
C CYS A 78 7.95 1.33 4.48
N SER A 79 8.29 2.45 3.85
CA SER A 79 7.31 3.28 3.12
C SER A 79 6.70 2.61 1.89
N TYR A 80 7.38 1.60 1.32
CA TYR A 80 6.87 0.88 0.16
C TYR A 80 6.10 -0.39 0.52
N PHE A 81 6.44 -1.05 1.64
CA PHE A 81 5.86 -2.34 2.02
C PHE A 81 4.78 -2.24 3.11
N MET A 82 4.75 -1.17 3.90
CA MET A 82 3.88 -1.05 5.06
C MET A 82 2.83 0.05 4.88
N LYS A 83 1.61 -0.19 5.38
CA LYS A 83 0.53 0.81 5.37
C LYS A 83 0.75 1.97 6.36
N SER A 84 1.61 1.76 7.35
CA SER A 84 1.90 2.73 8.41
C SER A 84 3.41 2.83 8.62
N PRO A 85 4.15 3.36 7.64
CA PRO A 85 5.59 3.57 7.76
C PRO A 85 5.93 4.70 8.74
N PRO A 86 7.18 4.77 9.22
CA PRO A 86 7.66 5.88 10.05
C PRO A 86 7.56 7.24 9.36
N GLU A 87 7.77 7.26 8.04
CA GLU A 87 7.65 8.43 7.18
C GLU A 87 6.85 8.05 5.93
N GLN A 88 5.91 8.92 5.55
CA GLN A 88 5.00 8.69 4.44
C GLN A 88 5.55 9.31 3.16
N PHE A 89 5.53 8.54 2.07
CA PHE A 89 5.86 9.03 0.73
C PHE A 89 4.78 8.58 -0.25
N THR A 90 4.80 9.13 -1.46
CA THR A 90 4.03 8.55 -2.56
C THR A 90 4.58 7.17 -2.92
N ASP A 91 3.73 6.25 -3.41
CA ASP A 91 4.17 4.91 -3.80
C ASP A 91 5.34 4.93 -4.81
N ALA A 92 5.34 5.92 -5.72
CA ALA A 92 6.40 6.10 -6.71
C ALA A 92 7.73 6.47 -6.05
N GLU A 93 7.72 7.41 -5.11
CA GLU A 93 8.90 7.80 -4.36
C GLU A 93 9.39 6.69 -3.42
N ALA A 94 8.47 6.07 -2.67
CA ALA A 94 8.77 4.95 -1.79
C ALA A 94 9.44 3.79 -2.54
N ARG A 95 8.99 3.50 -3.78
CA ARG A 95 9.62 2.53 -4.67
C ARG A 95 11.05 2.92 -5.02
N LEU A 96 11.29 4.17 -5.40
CA LEU A 96 12.63 4.65 -5.75
C LEU A 96 13.58 4.58 -4.56
N ARG A 97 13.15 5.01 -3.37
CA ARG A 97 13.91 4.91 -2.13
C ARG A 97 14.24 3.45 -1.78
N THR A 98 13.27 2.54 -1.93
CA THR A 98 13.48 1.10 -1.74
C THR A 98 14.50 0.53 -2.70
N LEU A 99 14.44 0.89 -3.99
CA LEU A 99 15.40 0.44 -4.99
C LEU A 99 16.81 0.99 -4.74
N SER A 100 16.94 2.24 -4.30
CA SER A 100 18.22 2.85 -3.90
C SER A 100 18.82 2.13 -2.69
N PHE A 101 17.99 1.83 -1.67
CA PHE A 101 18.39 1.00 -0.54
C PHE A 101 18.90 -0.36 -1.01
N ILE A 102 18.16 -1.07 -1.86
CA ILE A 102 18.58 -2.38 -2.40
C ILE A 102 19.93 -2.26 -3.13
N ALA A 103 20.09 -1.25 -3.98
CA ALA A 103 21.31 -1.00 -4.75
C ALA A 103 22.52 -0.57 -3.90
N GLY A 104 22.33 -0.26 -2.61
CA GLY A 104 23.39 0.24 -1.73
C GLY A 104 23.86 1.65 -2.11
N ARG A 105 22.98 2.43 -2.71
CA ARG A 105 23.20 3.86 -2.97
C ARG A 105 22.65 4.65 -1.80
N ASP A 106 23.32 5.73 -1.41
CA ASP A 106 22.76 6.69 -0.48
C ASP A 106 21.42 7.23 -1.02
N GLU A 107 20.48 7.55 -0.12
CA GLU A 107 19.16 8.03 -0.52
C GLU A 107 19.32 9.18 -1.52
N PRO A 108 18.73 9.08 -2.73
CA PRO A 108 18.65 10.24 -3.58
C PRO A 108 17.81 11.26 -2.81
N MET A 109 18.41 12.40 -2.45
CA MET A 109 17.63 13.60 -2.19
C MET A 109 16.94 13.93 -3.50
N LEU A 110 15.72 13.42 -3.66
CA LEU A 110 14.75 14.10 -4.48
C LEU A 110 14.52 15.41 -3.73
N ASP A 111 15.19 16.47 -4.16
CA ASP A 111 14.80 17.82 -3.80
C ASP A 111 13.28 17.87 -3.99
N ALA A 112 12.59 18.27 -2.93
CA ALA A 112 11.18 18.60 -2.98
C ALA A 112 11.02 19.81 -3.93
N ALA A 113 11.00 19.52 -5.23
CA ALA A 113 10.86 20.49 -6.29
C ALA A 113 9.54 20.20 -7.01
N GLU A 114 8.58 21.07 -6.68
CA GLU A 114 7.28 21.37 -7.32
C GLU A 114 6.13 20.37 -7.20
#